data_AF-A0A174C6C2-F1
#
_entry.id   AF-A0A174C6C2-F1
#
_cell.length_a   1.000
_cell.length_b   1.000
_cell.length_c   1.000
_cell.angle_alpha   90.00
_cell.angle_beta   90.00
_cell.angle_gamma   90.00
#
_symmetry.space_group_name_H-M   'P 1'
#
loop_
_entity.id
_entity.type
_entity.pdbx_description
1 polymer ?
#
loop_
_entity_poly.entity_id
_entity_poly.type
_entity_poly.pdbx_seq_one_letter_code
_entity_poly.pdbx_strand_id
1 'polypeptide(L)'
;MQLSSVYLYEKIKEKYEITERGTLSGSDGYLRPFLCYEKKETFRHGHVYVVQRYDKEWESAVLTAENILWVFCGREEIDAASEELQQIPYIHIALDSLEEIAEFMNDVQEIFDAADEWERKIHDLMLEHAGMDRLLQVTSEFLQNPMSVTGLDFTFVAEAGSEYLPPRARLYTDDGLNMEYVNALLQNEAYRDMADTHEYVMFPAYISGCRSMNRNLFVDGKATHRLVLTECRSEITLRVICVLDILVEKLEYLLAHEAEEEDPDRDMEQIFVRILSDRTADYMQVSRELSELGWSGNHEYMCLILQITYLNQQNLSTKAICRYIKKKFEDSVSFLYQDEIVAFFDLTRLGKSQEEVAGKLVYFIRDTYLKAGYSRVMTGHMNLRRQYVQAKTALDVGSRKKPYLWIHYFGQVALTYILEQATRRLPGTMICHEGLLELKKHDEENQTQYMETLRVYLEQHLSATQAARELFIHRSTFLYRLDRIKEILQSELDDPEEIFYLELSFRLLEQEQEKE
;
A
#
# COMPACT_ATOMS: atom_id res chain seq x y z
N MET A 1 16.08 0.49 34.06
CA MET A 1 16.03 1.39 32.89
C MET A 1 16.83 2.68 33.14
N GLN A 2 17.52 3.21 32.12
CA GLN A 2 18.01 4.60 32.12
C GLN A 2 16.93 5.51 31.51
N LEU A 3 16.68 6.67 32.13
CA LEU A 3 15.69 7.63 31.67
C LEU A 3 16.38 8.88 31.11
N SER A 4 15.93 9.38 29.97
CA SER A 4 16.48 10.59 29.37
C SER A 4 16.13 11.84 30.18
N SER A 5 16.93 12.90 30.04
CA SER A 5 16.69 14.16 30.72
C SER A 5 15.37 14.80 30.30
N VAL A 6 14.96 14.67 29.04
CA VAL A 6 13.63 15.10 28.59
C VAL A 6 12.51 14.28 29.22
N TYR A 7 12.67 12.95 29.34
CA TYR A 7 11.66 12.11 29.99
C TYR A 7 11.41 12.54 31.44
N LEU A 8 12.50 12.74 32.20
CA LEU A 8 12.44 13.18 33.59
C LEU A 8 11.85 14.60 33.70
N TYR A 9 12.30 15.53 32.87
CA TYR A 9 11.78 16.90 32.85
C TYR A 9 10.27 16.95 32.64
N GLU A 10 9.76 16.24 31.63
CA GLU A 10 8.34 16.28 31.31
C GLU A 10 7.49 15.64 32.41
N LYS A 11 7.97 14.55 33.03
CA LYS A 11 7.29 13.92 34.17
C LYS A 11 7.32 14.79 35.43
N ILE A 12 8.44 15.43 35.72
CA ILE A 12 8.56 16.35 36.84
C ILE A 12 7.62 17.55 36.65
N LYS A 13 7.53 18.09 35.43
CA LYS A 13 6.68 19.24 35.08
C LYS A 13 5.17 18.96 35.27
N GLU A 14 4.74 17.70 35.28
CA GLU A 14 3.34 17.33 35.54
C GLU A 14 2.90 17.70 36.97
N LYS A 15 3.82 17.73 37.95
CA LYS A 15 3.52 18.01 39.36
C LYS A 15 4.25 19.23 39.94
N TYR A 16 5.39 19.61 39.38
CA TYR A 16 6.29 20.62 39.94
C TYR A 16 6.47 21.85 39.05
N GLU A 17 6.58 23.01 39.68
CA GLU A 17 6.92 24.26 39.00
C GLU A 17 8.42 24.30 38.71
N ILE A 18 8.75 24.21 37.42
CA ILE A 18 10.13 24.33 36.92
C ILE A 18 10.38 25.78 36.53
N THR A 19 11.28 26.44 37.24
CA THR A 19 11.64 27.85 37.06
C THR A 19 12.64 28.03 35.92
N GLU A 20 13.55 27.07 35.76
CA GLU A 20 14.63 27.13 34.78
C GLU A 20 15.08 25.73 34.34
N ARG A 21 15.70 25.62 33.17
CA ARG A 21 16.32 24.37 32.70
C ARG A 21 17.48 24.66 31.76
N GLY A 22 18.44 23.75 31.74
CA GLY A 22 19.52 23.73 30.76
C GLY A 22 19.16 22.94 29.49
N THR A 23 20.20 22.49 28.79
CA THR A 23 20.06 21.70 27.56
C THR A 23 19.67 20.26 27.89
N LEU A 24 18.47 19.86 27.46
CA LEU A 24 17.95 18.50 27.66
C LEU A 24 17.94 17.73 26.34
N SER A 25 18.17 16.43 26.41
CA SER A 25 18.16 15.52 25.26
C SER A 25 17.17 14.36 25.46
N GLY A 26 16.67 13.82 24.35
CA GLY A 26 15.90 12.57 24.35
C GLY A 26 16.78 11.32 24.24
N SER A 27 18.06 11.49 23.88
CA SER A 27 19.02 10.41 23.61
C SER A 27 20.06 10.20 24.70
N ASP A 28 20.03 11.00 25.77
CA ASP A 28 20.82 10.76 26.98
C ASP A 28 20.10 9.78 27.92
N GLY A 29 20.76 9.37 29.01
CA GLY A 29 20.21 8.37 29.92
C GLY A 29 20.82 8.44 31.31
N TYR A 30 19.96 8.57 32.32
CA TYR A 30 20.33 8.66 33.73
C TYR A 30 19.67 7.57 34.55
N LEU A 31 20.40 7.10 35.55
CA LEU A 31 19.97 6.20 36.60
C LEU A 31 19.39 7.00 37.78
N ARG A 32 18.85 6.26 38.75
CA ARG A 32 18.12 6.76 39.92
C ARG A 32 18.79 7.93 40.66
N PRO A 33 18.00 8.83 41.27
CA PRO A 33 18.50 10.05 41.87
C PRO A 33 19.30 9.82 43.15
N PHE A 34 20.31 10.67 43.37
CA PHE A 34 20.99 10.85 44.64
C PHE A 34 20.67 12.23 45.21
N LEU A 35 20.32 12.27 46.50
CA LEU A 35 20.21 13.52 47.23
C LEU A 35 21.59 13.99 47.70
N CYS A 36 21.92 15.24 47.43
CA CYS A 36 23.15 15.89 47.86
C CYS A 36 22.87 17.06 48.79
N TYR A 37 23.31 16.90 50.04
CA TYR A 37 23.23 17.92 51.09
C TYR A 37 24.48 18.81 51.14
N GLU A 38 25.64 18.28 50.73
CA GLU A 38 26.93 18.95 50.77
C GLU A 38 27.74 18.61 49.51
N LYS A 39 28.66 19.50 49.14
CA LYS A 39 29.57 19.32 48.01
C LYS A 39 30.43 18.07 48.22
N LYS A 40 30.32 17.10 47.31
CA LYS A 40 31.15 15.90 47.30
C LYS A 40 32.34 16.10 46.37
N GLU A 41 33.50 15.52 46.72
CA GLU A 41 34.70 15.54 45.87
C GLU A 41 34.54 14.68 44.60
N THR A 42 33.61 13.70 44.60
CA THR A 42 33.38 12.79 43.47
C THR A 42 31.90 12.51 43.25
N PHE A 43 31.46 12.60 42.01
CA PHE A 43 30.11 12.26 41.57
C PHE A 43 30.11 10.98 40.71
N ARG A 44 29.06 10.17 40.84
CA ARG A 44 28.86 8.98 40.00
C ARG A 44 28.25 9.42 38.69
N HIS A 45 28.89 9.05 37.60
CA HIS A 45 28.44 9.40 36.27
C HIS A 45 27.16 8.62 35.93
N GLY A 46 26.30 9.21 35.09
CA GLY A 46 25.07 8.61 34.59
C GLY A 46 23.93 8.59 35.60
N HIS A 47 23.89 9.50 36.57
CA HIS A 47 22.85 9.57 37.60
C HIS A 47 22.21 10.96 37.69
N VAL A 48 21.00 11.02 38.24
CA VAL A 48 20.35 12.27 38.62
C VAL A 48 20.87 12.73 39.99
N TYR A 49 21.17 14.02 40.14
CA TYR A 49 21.62 14.61 41.40
C TYR A 49 20.71 15.73 41.84
N VAL A 50 20.00 15.53 42.95
CA VAL A 50 19.11 16.53 43.55
C VAL A 50 19.88 17.32 44.59
N VAL A 51 19.99 18.63 44.39
CA VAL A 51 20.78 19.57 45.18
C VAL A 51 19.82 20.51 45.90
N GLN A 52 19.83 20.46 47.24
CA GLN A 52 18.87 21.18 48.07
C GLN A 52 18.92 22.71 47.91
N ARG A 53 20.11 23.27 47.68
CA ARG A 53 20.29 24.69 47.41
C ARG A 53 21.50 24.88 46.52
N TYR A 54 21.30 25.51 45.36
CA TYR A 54 22.41 25.92 44.51
C TYR A 54 23.06 27.19 45.07
N ASP A 55 24.39 27.19 45.17
CA ASP A 55 25.20 28.37 45.44
C ASP A 55 26.43 28.37 44.51
N LYS A 56 27.20 29.47 44.50
CA LYS A 56 28.40 29.59 43.65
C LYS A 56 29.46 28.53 43.91
N GLU A 57 29.44 27.85 45.05
CA GLU A 57 30.42 26.80 45.35
C GLU A 57 30.16 25.52 44.54
N TRP A 58 28.93 25.32 44.04
CA TRP A 58 28.54 24.21 43.17
C TRP A 58 28.95 24.40 41.71
N GLU A 59 29.13 25.63 41.24
CA GLU A 59 29.39 25.94 39.82
C GLU A 59 30.60 25.15 39.29
N SER A 60 31.71 25.12 40.03
CA SER A 60 32.90 24.35 39.64
C SER A 60 32.65 22.83 39.59
N ALA A 61 31.78 22.28 40.44
CA ALA A 61 31.45 20.85 40.43
C ALA A 61 30.53 20.48 39.27
N VAL A 62 29.54 21.33 39.00
CA VAL A 62 28.57 21.17 37.91
C VAL A 62 29.27 21.25 36.55
N LEU A 63 30.18 22.21 36.36
CA LEU A 63 30.91 22.40 35.11
C LEU A 63 31.96 21.31 34.82
N THR A 64 32.42 20.58 35.84
CA THR A 64 33.47 19.55 35.69
C THR A 64 32.91 18.12 35.65
N ALA A 65 31.71 17.89 36.18
CA ALA A 65 31.13 16.57 36.24
C ALA A 65 30.35 16.25 34.96
N GLU A 66 30.90 15.34 34.16
CA GLU A 66 30.28 14.90 32.91
C GLU A 66 29.17 13.86 33.16
N ASN A 67 28.19 13.83 32.26
CA ASN A 67 27.12 12.83 32.24
C ASN A 67 26.27 12.79 33.53
N ILE A 68 25.83 13.95 34.02
CA ILE A 68 24.96 14.08 35.20
C ILE A 68 23.78 14.98 34.87
N LEU A 69 22.57 14.56 35.23
CA LEU A 69 21.40 15.42 35.25
C LEU A 69 21.29 16.09 36.61
N TRP A 70 21.47 17.41 36.64
CA TRP A 70 21.35 18.19 37.87
C TRP A 70 19.90 18.61 38.11
N VAL A 71 19.44 18.47 39.34
CA VAL A 71 18.17 19.03 39.79
C VAL A 71 18.45 19.98 40.94
N PHE A 72 18.30 21.27 40.70
CA PHE A 72 18.49 22.29 41.73
C PHE A 72 17.14 22.61 42.39
N CYS A 73 17.13 22.69 43.71
CA CYS A 73 15.98 23.11 44.49
C CYS A 73 16.17 24.54 45.01
N GLY A 74 15.12 25.34 44.90
CA GLY A 74 15.05 26.68 45.47
C GLY A 74 14.16 27.62 44.66
N ARG A 75 13.64 28.67 45.30
CA ARG A 75 12.90 29.74 44.61
C ARG A 75 13.77 30.91 44.14
N GLU A 76 15.02 30.96 44.57
CA GLU A 76 15.99 31.95 44.13
C GLU A 76 16.43 31.60 42.70
N GLU A 77 16.26 32.51 41.73
CA GLU A 77 16.80 32.31 40.38
C GLU A 77 18.29 31.99 40.47
N ILE A 78 18.72 30.96 39.74
CA ILE A 78 20.14 30.74 39.53
C ILE A 78 20.59 31.95 38.71
N ASP A 79 21.58 32.70 39.22
CA ASP A 79 22.17 33.85 38.54
C ASP A 79 22.98 33.32 37.32
N ALA A 80 22.25 32.80 36.32
CA ALA A 80 22.71 31.99 35.20
C ALA A 80 23.36 32.84 34.10
N ALA A 81 24.21 33.79 34.52
CA ALA A 81 24.96 34.65 33.62
C ALA A 81 26.12 33.92 32.91
N SER A 82 26.43 32.67 33.25
CA SER A 82 27.43 31.85 32.54
C SER A 82 26.78 31.04 31.41
N GLU A 83 27.12 31.37 30.15
CA GLU A 83 26.72 30.61 28.94
C GLU A 83 27.04 29.11 29.04
N GLU A 84 28.03 28.75 29.87
CA GLU A 84 28.49 27.39 30.11
C GLU A 84 27.46 26.55 30.88
N LEU A 85 26.71 27.13 31.82
CA LEU A 85 25.72 26.39 32.62
C LEU A 85 24.51 25.95 31.75
N GLN A 86 24.12 26.79 30.78
CA GLN A 86 22.99 26.50 29.88
C GLN A 86 23.24 25.31 28.96
N GLN A 87 24.51 24.96 28.71
CA GLN A 87 24.88 23.82 27.88
C GLN A 87 24.78 22.48 28.61
N ILE A 88 24.61 22.50 29.94
CA ILE A 88 24.56 21.31 30.78
C ILE A 88 23.10 20.89 31.00
N PRO A 89 22.83 19.58 31.11
CA PRO A 89 21.51 19.09 31.51
C PRO A 89 21.22 19.39 32.99
N TYR A 90 20.35 20.38 33.23
CA TYR A 90 19.79 20.66 34.55
C TYR A 90 18.31 21.03 34.53
N ILE A 91 17.65 20.85 35.67
CA ILE A 91 16.29 21.27 35.95
C ILE A 91 16.31 22.05 37.27
N HIS A 92 15.69 23.23 37.30
CA HIS A 92 15.58 24.04 38.51
C HIS A 92 14.13 24.09 38.97
N ILE A 93 13.88 23.73 40.23
CA ILE A 93 12.53 23.49 40.78
C ILE A 93 12.33 24.33 42.03
N ALA A 94 11.18 24.99 42.11
CA ALA A 94 10.78 25.86 43.22
C ALA A 94 10.38 25.09 44.51
N LEU A 95 11.36 24.47 45.19
CA LEU A 95 11.18 23.77 46.47
C LEU A 95 12.05 24.40 47.56
N ASP A 96 11.47 24.69 48.73
CA ASP A 96 12.16 25.41 49.81
C ASP A 96 12.30 24.60 51.10
N SER A 97 11.44 23.59 51.33
CA SER A 97 11.47 22.79 52.56
C SER A 97 12.08 21.39 52.36
N LEU A 98 12.66 20.84 53.43
CA LEU A 98 13.15 19.45 53.43
C LEU A 98 12.04 18.43 53.17
N GLU A 99 10.81 18.73 53.60
CA GLU A 99 9.64 17.88 53.37
C GLU A 99 9.27 17.86 51.88
N GLU A 100 9.24 19.02 51.22
CA GLU A 100 9.00 19.15 49.77
C GLU A 100 10.06 18.42 48.95
N ILE A 101 11.34 18.54 49.33
CA ILE A 101 12.45 17.84 48.65
C ILE A 101 12.36 16.32 48.84
N ALA A 102 11.97 15.86 50.03
CA ALA A 102 11.76 14.44 50.28
C ALA A 102 10.58 13.88 49.46
N GLU A 103 9.48 14.62 49.36
CA GLU A 103 8.35 14.27 48.49
C GLU A 103 8.78 14.21 47.02
N PHE A 104 9.51 15.22 46.54
CA PHE A 104 10.07 15.25 45.20
C PHE A 104 10.98 14.05 44.92
N MET A 105 11.86 13.71 45.85
CA MET A 105 12.72 12.53 45.72
C MET A 105 11.89 11.24 45.59
N ASN A 106 10.81 11.10 46.36
CA ASN A 106 9.93 9.92 46.26
C ASN A 106 9.24 9.87 44.90
N ASP A 107 8.69 11.00 44.42
CA ASP A 107 8.04 11.06 43.12
C ASP A 107 9.01 10.73 41.97
N VAL A 108 10.25 11.22 42.03
CA VAL A 108 11.27 10.85 41.04
C VAL A 108 11.58 9.35 41.12
N GLN A 109 11.65 8.76 42.33
CA GLN A 109 11.81 7.31 42.47
C GLN A 109 10.61 6.55 41.89
N GLU A 110 9.38 7.02 42.08
CA GLU A 110 8.18 6.41 41.49
C GLU A 110 8.20 6.45 39.95
N ILE A 111 8.72 7.54 39.36
CA ILE A 111 8.93 7.62 37.90
C ILE A 111 9.89 6.50 37.43
N PHE A 112 10.99 6.27 38.15
CA PHE A 112 11.91 5.17 37.85
C PHE A 112 11.29 3.80 38.11
N ASP A 113 10.52 3.63 39.18
CA ASP A 113 9.85 2.37 39.52
C ASP A 113 8.87 1.95 38.42
N ALA A 114 8.07 2.89 37.90
CA ALA A 114 7.14 2.63 36.80
C ALA A 114 7.86 2.21 35.52
N ALA A 115 8.99 2.85 35.20
CA ALA A 115 9.81 2.51 34.04
C ALA A 115 10.50 1.13 34.19
N ASP A 116 11.05 0.85 35.37
CA ASP A 116 11.66 -0.45 35.68
C ASP A 116 10.62 -1.58 35.68
N GLU A 117 9.38 -1.31 36.11
CA GLU A 117 8.28 -2.27 36.04
C GLU A 117 7.90 -2.58 34.58
N TRP A 118 7.79 -1.55 33.75
CA TRP A 118 7.54 -1.72 32.31
C TRP A 118 8.65 -2.52 31.63
N GLU A 119 9.92 -2.17 31.86
CA GLU A 119 11.08 -2.86 31.28
C GLU A 119 11.11 -4.34 31.69
N ARG A 120 10.81 -4.63 32.96
CA ARG A 120 10.69 -6.00 33.47
C ARG A 120 9.58 -6.78 32.76
N LYS A 121 8.39 -6.18 32.58
CA LYS A 121 7.30 -6.82 31.83
C LYS A 121 7.70 -7.16 30.39
N ILE A 122 8.41 -6.25 29.71
CA ILE A 122 8.93 -6.53 28.36
C ILE A 122 9.93 -7.68 28.38
N HIS A 123 10.85 -7.70 29.35
CA HIS A 123 11.83 -8.77 29.50
C HIS A 123 11.16 -10.14 29.76
N ASP A 124 10.20 -10.18 30.67
CA ASP A 124 9.46 -11.40 31.02
C ASP A 124 8.70 -11.93 29.78
N LEU A 125 8.05 -11.06 29.01
CA LEU A 125 7.37 -11.44 27.76
C LEU A 125 8.32 -12.04 26.72
N MET A 126 9.56 -11.53 26.63
CA MET A 126 10.57 -12.09 25.72
C MET A 126 11.03 -13.49 26.16
N LEU A 127 11.16 -13.72 27.47
CA LEU A 127 11.49 -15.05 28.02
C LEU A 127 10.35 -16.06 27.82
N GLU A 128 9.10 -15.59 27.83
CA GLU A 128 7.90 -16.39 27.56
C GLU A 128 7.66 -16.64 26.06
N HIS A 129 8.51 -16.10 25.17
CA HIS A 129 8.31 -16.13 23.72
C HIS A 129 6.94 -15.56 23.29
N ALA A 130 6.48 -14.51 23.97
CA ALA A 130 5.25 -13.82 23.60
C ALA A 130 5.39 -13.10 22.25
N GLY A 131 4.33 -13.10 21.45
CA GLY A 131 4.28 -12.40 20.17
C GLY A 131 4.26 -10.88 20.30
N MET A 132 4.49 -10.19 19.17
CA MET A 132 4.62 -8.73 19.12
C MET A 132 3.41 -7.98 19.69
N ASP A 133 2.19 -8.48 19.50
CA ASP A 133 0.97 -7.84 20.03
C ASP A 133 1.03 -7.63 21.55
N ARG A 134 1.64 -8.56 22.29
CA ARG A 134 1.74 -8.46 23.76
C ARG A 134 2.75 -7.40 24.18
N LEU A 135 3.89 -7.31 23.49
CA LEU A 135 4.88 -6.26 23.71
C LEU A 135 4.31 -4.88 23.39
N LEU A 136 3.60 -4.77 22.26
CA LEU A 136 2.91 -3.56 21.86
C LEU A 136 1.82 -3.18 22.86
N GLN A 137 1.06 -4.15 23.38
CA GLN A 137 0.01 -3.89 24.38
C GLN A 137 0.58 -3.27 25.65
N VAL A 138 1.61 -3.90 26.25
CA VAL A 138 2.24 -3.38 27.48
C VAL A 138 2.85 -2.00 27.26
N THR A 139 3.45 -1.76 26.08
CA THR A 139 4.06 -0.46 25.79
C THR A 139 3.03 0.62 25.43
N SER A 140 1.97 0.27 24.72
CA SER A 140 0.82 1.14 24.43
C SER A 140 0.13 1.59 25.71
N GLU A 141 -0.05 0.69 26.67
CA GLU A 141 -0.58 1.03 27.99
C GLU A 141 0.36 1.93 28.77
N PHE A 142 1.68 1.71 28.70
CA PHE A 142 2.66 2.55 29.38
C PHE A 142 2.73 3.97 28.79
N LEU A 143 2.78 4.08 27.46
CA LEU A 143 2.85 5.36 26.73
C LEU A 143 1.48 6.03 26.53
N GLN A 144 0.39 5.32 26.84
CA GLN A 144 -1.00 5.75 26.65
C GLN A 144 -1.29 6.16 25.20
N ASN A 145 -0.74 5.48 24.20
CA ASN A 145 -0.98 5.77 22.78
C ASN A 145 -0.98 4.48 21.95
N PRO A 146 -1.85 4.36 20.94
CA PRO A 146 -1.90 3.19 20.07
C PRO A 146 -0.60 2.97 19.31
N MET A 147 -0.26 1.70 19.09
CA MET A 147 0.96 1.28 18.41
C MET A 147 0.66 0.21 17.38
N SER A 148 1.44 0.20 16.29
CA SER A 148 1.39 -0.88 15.31
C SER A 148 2.76 -1.16 14.72
N VAL A 149 2.98 -2.41 14.33
CA VAL A 149 4.08 -2.83 13.46
C VAL A 149 3.48 -3.19 12.11
N THR A 150 4.00 -2.55 11.08
CA THR A 150 3.56 -2.74 9.69
C THR A 150 4.77 -3.06 8.84
N GLY A 151 4.65 -3.96 7.86
CA GLY A 151 5.69 -4.08 6.84
C GLY A 151 5.82 -2.78 6.06
N LEU A 152 6.99 -2.56 5.46
CA LEU A 152 7.17 -1.42 4.54
C LEU A 152 6.21 -1.46 3.34
N ASP A 153 5.61 -2.62 3.12
CA ASP A 153 4.56 -2.84 2.14
C ASP A 153 3.14 -2.84 2.71
N PHE A 154 2.95 -2.25 3.88
CA PHE A 154 1.67 -2.20 4.60
C PHE A 154 1.12 -3.55 5.03
N THR A 155 1.93 -4.61 5.03
CA THR A 155 1.55 -5.89 5.64
C THR A 155 1.24 -5.67 7.13
N PHE A 156 0.06 -6.11 7.57
CA PHE A 156 -0.26 -6.13 9.00
C PHE A 156 0.64 -7.15 9.69
N VAL A 157 1.29 -6.74 10.78
CA VAL A 157 2.08 -7.63 11.64
C VAL A 157 1.48 -7.69 13.03
N ALA A 158 1.36 -6.54 13.70
CA ALA A 158 0.82 -6.48 15.05
C ALA A 158 0.27 -5.08 15.35
N GLU A 159 -0.69 -5.00 16.29
CA GLU A 159 -1.18 -3.72 16.79
C GLU A 159 -1.63 -3.79 18.25
N ALA A 160 -1.68 -2.63 18.90
CA ALA A 160 -2.22 -2.48 20.24
C ALA A 160 -2.90 -1.11 20.41
N GLY A 161 -3.98 -1.07 21.17
CA GLY A 161 -4.75 0.15 21.42
C GLY A 161 -5.53 0.67 20.22
N SER A 162 -5.76 -0.15 19.18
CA SER A 162 -6.46 0.26 17.96
C SER A 162 -7.92 0.66 18.21
N GLU A 163 -8.51 0.25 19.33
CA GLU A 163 -9.83 0.70 19.80
C GLU A 163 -9.89 2.22 20.04
N TYR A 164 -8.76 2.86 20.36
CA TYR A 164 -8.68 4.31 20.56
C TYR A 164 -8.45 5.09 19.26
N LEU A 165 -8.11 4.41 18.16
CA LEU A 165 -7.87 5.08 16.88
C LEU A 165 -9.17 5.56 16.26
N PRO A 166 -9.26 6.84 15.84
CA PRO A 166 -10.38 7.31 15.05
C PRO A 166 -10.43 6.58 13.70
N PRO A 167 -11.61 6.42 13.07
CA PRO A 167 -11.74 5.62 11.84
C PRO A 167 -10.77 5.99 10.72
N ARG A 168 -10.45 7.29 10.55
CA ARG A 168 -9.49 7.76 9.52
C ARG A 168 -8.04 7.36 9.81
N ALA A 169 -7.67 7.19 11.07
CA ALA A 169 -6.32 6.84 11.49
C ALA A 169 -6.08 5.32 11.49
N ARG A 170 -7.12 4.51 11.23
CA ARG A 170 -6.99 3.06 11.08
C ARG A 170 -6.47 2.75 9.70
N LEU A 171 -5.21 2.29 9.63
CA LEU A 171 -4.62 1.76 8.39
C LEU A 171 -5.31 0.45 7.98
N TYR A 172 -5.71 -0.35 8.96
CA TYR A 172 -6.40 -1.62 8.78
C TYR A 172 -7.85 -1.46 9.19
N THR A 173 -8.76 -1.74 8.26
CA THR A 173 -10.21 -1.71 8.46
C THR A 173 -10.82 -3.08 8.18
N ASP A 174 -12.09 -3.25 8.54
CA ASP A 174 -12.85 -4.46 8.23
C ASP A 174 -12.86 -4.76 6.71
N ASP A 175 -12.88 -3.70 5.89
CA ASP A 175 -12.88 -3.75 4.42
C ASP A 175 -11.48 -3.91 3.78
N GLY A 176 -10.41 -3.94 4.59
CA GLY A 176 -9.03 -4.11 4.11
C GLY A 176 -8.10 -2.97 4.51
N LEU A 177 -7.16 -2.62 3.64
CA LEU A 177 -6.27 -1.46 3.82
C LEU A 177 -7.04 -0.17 3.54
N ASN A 178 -6.85 0.84 4.39
CA ASN A 178 -7.34 2.18 4.18
C ASN A 178 -6.52 2.86 3.07
N MET A 179 -7.01 2.77 1.84
CA MET A 179 -6.29 3.27 0.67
C MET A 179 -6.13 4.79 0.64
N GLU A 180 -7.06 5.56 1.23
CA GLU A 180 -6.87 7.01 1.37
C GLU A 180 -5.64 7.31 2.24
N TYR A 181 -5.50 6.60 3.35
CA TYR A 181 -4.34 6.72 4.24
C TYR A 181 -3.06 6.26 3.52
N VAL A 182 -3.06 5.08 2.89
CA VAL A 182 -1.90 4.58 2.12
C VAL A 182 -1.47 5.62 1.08
N ASN A 183 -2.40 6.11 0.25
CA ASN A 183 -2.07 7.10 -0.78
C ASN A 183 -1.52 8.41 -0.20
N ALA A 184 -2.06 8.89 0.93
CA ALA A 184 -1.56 10.07 1.60
C ALA A 184 -0.12 9.89 2.14
N LEU A 185 0.21 8.70 2.65
CA LEU A 185 1.58 8.34 3.05
C LEU A 185 2.53 8.36 1.86
N LEU A 186 2.16 7.74 0.75
CA LEU A 186 3.01 7.61 -0.43
C LEU A 186 3.31 8.95 -1.13
N GLN A 187 2.43 9.92 -0.96
CA GLN A 187 2.61 11.29 -1.47
C GLN A 187 3.41 12.18 -0.51
N ASN A 188 3.62 11.76 0.74
CA ASN A 188 4.29 12.55 1.75
C ASN A 188 5.82 12.49 1.59
N GLU A 189 6.48 13.66 1.66
CA GLU A 189 7.93 13.76 1.56
C GLU A 189 8.67 13.04 2.69
N ALA A 190 8.24 13.25 3.95
CA ALA A 190 8.88 12.61 5.10
C ALA A 190 8.77 11.08 5.06
N TYR A 191 7.67 10.52 4.53
CA TYR A 191 7.56 9.07 4.31
C TYR A 191 8.58 8.56 3.29
N ARG A 192 8.79 9.27 2.18
CA ARG A 192 9.73 8.87 1.11
C ARG A 192 11.18 9.00 1.55
N ASP A 193 11.50 10.06 2.29
CA ASP A 193 12.86 10.32 2.78
C ASP A 193 13.27 9.33 3.89
N MET A 194 12.30 8.72 4.57
CA MET A 194 12.51 7.75 5.65
C MET A 194 12.99 6.36 5.16
N ALA A 195 13.09 6.10 3.86
CA ALA A 195 13.24 4.75 3.30
C ALA A 195 14.30 3.87 4.00
N ASP A 196 15.49 4.40 4.29
CA ASP A 196 16.60 3.66 4.92
C ASP A 196 17.10 4.28 6.24
N THR A 197 16.35 5.22 6.84
CA THR A 197 16.79 5.93 8.04
C THR A 197 16.54 5.11 9.31
N HIS A 198 17.50 5.14 10.25
CA HIS A 198 17.30 4.63 11.61
C HIS A 198 16.68 5.66 12.57
N GLU A 199 16.45 6.88 12.07
CA GLU A 199 15.91 7.98 12.86
C GLU A 199 14.40 7.85 13.07
N TYR A 200 13.93 8.46 14.16
CA TYR A 200 12.50 8.64 14.39
C TYR A 200 11.98 9.80 13.54
N VAL A 201 10.91 9.56 12.78
CA VAL A 201 10.30 10.55 11.89
C VAL A 201 8.86 10.82 12.33
N MET A 202 8.55 12.10 12.54
CA MET A 202 7.20 12.54 12.85
C MET A 202 6.40 12.72 11.55
N PHE A 203 5.30 11.98 11.43
CA PHE A 203 4.33 12.17 10.37
C PHE A 203 3.22 13.13 10.82
N PRO A 204 2.85 14.09 9.96
CA PRO A 204 1.87 15.11 10.28
C PRO A 204 0.43 14.57 10.27
N ALA A 205 -0.45 15.21 11.06
CA ALA A 205 -1.84 14.78 11.23
C ALA A 205 -2.70 14.82 9.96
N TYR A 206 -2.31 15.56 8.92
CA TYR A 206 -3.10 15.60 7.67
C TYR A 206 -3.10 14.27 6.90
N ILE A 207 -2.18 13.34 7.22
CA ILE A 207 -2.08 12.05 6.55
C ILE A 207 -3.18 11.09 7.02
N SER A 208 -3.33 10.94 8.33
CA SER A 208 -4.21 9.92 8.95
C SER A 208 -5.31 10.52 9.83
N GLY A 209 -5.24 11.82 10.10
CA GLY A 209 -6.03 12.51 11.13
C GLY A 209 -5.31 12.65 12.47
N CYS A 210 -4.19 11.95 12.68
CA CYS A 210 -3.39 12.00 13.91
C CYS A 210 -1.91 12.15 13.58
N ARG A 211 -1.15 12.88 14.42
CA ARG A 211 0.32 12.84 14.35
C ARG A 211 0.79 11.43 14.69
N SER A 212 1.89 10.97 14.10
CA SER A 212 2.52 9.72 14.51
C SER A 212 4.04 9.82 14.54
N MET A 213 4.66 9.10 15.47
CA MET A 213 6.10 8.88 15.53
C MET A 213 6.41 7.53 14.91
N ASN A 214 7.31 7.52 13.93
CA ASN A 214 7.56 6.36 13.09
C ASN A 214 9.04 6.02 13.14
N ARG A 215 9.37 4.73 13.17
CA ARG A 215 10.74 4.24 13.00
C ARG A 215 10.77 2.95 12.20
N ASN A 216 11.65 2.87 11.21
CA ASN A 216 11.86 1.63 10.48
C ASN A 216 12.57 0.62 11.38
N LEU A 217 12.20 -0.65 11.21
CA LEU A 217 12.78 -1.81 11.87
C LEU A 217 13.63 -2.56 10.86
N PHE A 218 14.81 -3.01 11.29
CA PHE A 218 15.82 -3.60 10.44
C PHE A 218 16.02 -5.08 10.76
N VAL A 219 16.08 -5.89 9.71
CA VAL A 219 16.48 -7.30 9.77
C VAL A 219 17.66 -7.48 8.84
N ASP A 220 18.78 -8.04 9.33
CA ASP A 220 20.04 -8.18 8.60
C ASP A 220 20.51 -6.87 7.92
N GLY A 221 20.31 -5.74 8.60
CA GLY A 221 20.71 -4.40 8.12
C GLY A 221 19.83 -3.83 7.01
N LYS A 222 18.69 -4.47 6.68
CA LYS A 222 17.70 -3.94 5.73
C LYS A 222 16.43 -3.52 6.44
N ALA A 223 15.89 -2.36 6.09
CA ALA A 223 14.59 -1.94 6.57
C ALA A 223 13.52 -2.90 6.00
N THR A 224 12.72 -3.51 6.87
CA THR A 224 11.69 -4.49 6.46
C THR A 224 10.31 -4.11 6.98
N HIS A 225 10.26 -3.52 8.17
CA HIS A 225 9.03 -3.13 8.86
C HIS A 225 9.15 -1.72 9.42
N ARG A 226 8.06 -1.24 10.00
CA ARG A 226 7.96 0.05 10.64
C ARG A 226 7.12 -0.04 11.90
N LEU A 227 7.67 0.51 12.98
CA LEU A 227 6.95 0.81 14.19
C LEU A 227 6.27 2.16 14.06
N VAL A 228 4.97 2.22 14.37
CA VAL A 228 4.14 3.42 14.33
C VAL A 228 3.48 3.64 15.68
N LEU A 229 3.82 4.73 16.37
CA LEU A 229 3.14 5.22 17.58
C LEU A 229 2.23 6.38 17.18
N THR A 230 0.92 6.26 17.41
CA THR A 230 -0.07 7.27 16.97
C THR A 230 -0.51 8.16 18.13
N GLU A 231 -0.43 9.48 17.95
CA GLU A 231 -0.81 10.49 18.96
C GLU A 231 -2.35 10.57 19.06
N CYS A 232 -2.94 9.88 20.04
CA CYS A 232 -4.40 9.83 20.21
C CYS A 232 -4.87 10.21 21.60
N ARG A 233 -4.18 9.75 22.66
CA ARG A 233 -4.58 10.05 24.05
C ARG A 233 -3.57 10.90 24.78
N SER A 234 -2.28 10.74 24.46
CA SER A 234 -1.20 11.54 25.03
C SER A 234 -0.40 12.21 23.92
N GLU A 235 0.08 13.43 24.16
CA GLU A 235 0.98 14.11 23.23
C GLU A 235 2.30 13.33 23.08
N ILE A 236 2.79 13.20 21.84
CA ILE A 236 4.08 12.59 21.58
C ILE A 236 5.16 13.67 21.64
N THR A 237 6.09 13.46 22.58
CA THR A 237 7.27 14.29 22.81
C THR A 237 8.52 13.42 22.74
N LEU A 238 9.72 14.01 22.90
CA LEU A 238 10.97 13.24 22.86
C LEU A 238 11.10 12.22 24.00
N ARG A 239 10.26 12.29 25.06
CA ARG A 239 10.28 11.31 26.15
C ARG A 239 10.04 9.88 25.67
N VAL A 240 9.26 9.69 24.61
CA VAL A 240 8.91 8.34 24.16
C VAL A 240 10.11 7.60 23.56
N ILE A 241 11.15 8.33 23.11
CA ILE A 241 12.28 7.76 22.36
C ILE A 241 13.00 6.68 23.16
N CYS A 242 13.35 6.91 24.42
CA CYS A 242 14.07 5.92 25.23
C CYS A 242 13.27 4.63 25.45
N VAL A 243 11.94 4.73 25.54
CA VAL A 243 11.04 3.58 25.66
C VAL A 243 10.96 2.84 24.32
N LEU A 244 10.82 3.58 23.22
CA LEU A 244 10.74 3.00 21.89
C LEU A 244 12.06 2.35 21.46
N ASP A 245 13.22 2.87 21.85
CA ASP A 245 14.53 2.28 21.51
C ASP A 245 14.67 0.87 22.10
N ILE A 246 14.28 0.69 23.37
CA ILE A 246 14.26 -0.62 24.02
C ILE A 246 13.28 -1.56 23.31
N LEU A 247 12.08 -1.07 22.96
CA LEU A 247 11.09 -1.87 22.24
C LEU A 247 11.58 -2.27 20.85
N VAL A 248 12.18 -1.35 20.08
CA VAL A 248 12.72 -1.58 18.73
C VAL A 248 13.71 -2.72 18.75
N GLU A 249 14.64 -2.75 19.70
CA GLU A 249 15.62 -3.83 19.83
C GLU A 249 14.94 -5.20 19.99
N LYS A 250 13.82 -5.28 20.74
CA LYS A 250 13.09 -6.53 20.95
C LYS A 250 12.25 -6.91 19.72
N LEU A 251 11.64 -5.94 19.05
CA LEU A 251 10.88 -6.17 17.82
C LEU A 251 11.79 -6.64 16.69
N GLU A 252 12.96 -6.03 16.49
CA GLU A 252 13.95 -6.46 15.49
C GLU A 252 14.46 -7.88 15.77
N TYR A 253 14.69 -8.21 17.05
CA TYR A 253 15.03 -9.58 17.43
C TYR A 253 13.92 -10.58 17.05
N LEU A 254 12.66 -10.26 17.35
CA LEU A 254 11.52 -11.11 16.98
C LEU A 254 11.41 -11.25 15.46
N LEU A 255 11.48 -10.15 14.71
CA LEU A 255 11.42 -10.17 13.24
C LEU A 255 12.55 -10.98 12.60
N ALA A 256 13.76 -10.96 13.18
CA ALA A 256 14.89 -11.75 12.68
C ALA A 256 14.76 -13.26 12.99
N HIS A 257 13.94 -13.63 13.96
CA HIS A 257 13.76 -15.01 14.43
C HIS A 257 12.34 -15.55 14.20
N GLU A 258 11.47 -14.76 13.57
CA GLU A 258 10.22 -15.26 13.00
C GLU A 258 10.58 -16.24 11.88
N ALA A 259 10.18 -17.51 12.05
CA ALA A 259 10.06 -18.39 10.90
C ALA A 259 9.10 -17.68 9.93
N GLU A 260 9.48 -17.52 8.66
CA GLU A 260 8.55 -17.06 7.62
C GLU A 260 7.22 -17.78 7.85
N GLU A 261 6.17 -17.06 8.26
CA GLU A 261 4.84 -17.65 8.35
C GLU A 261 4.61 -18.37 7.01
N GLU A 262 4.40 -19.68 7.06
CA GLU A 262 4.06 -20.45 5.87
C GLU A 262 2.80 -19.82 5.30
N ASP A 263 2.94 -19.04 4.22
CA ASP A 263 1.80 -18.47 3.50
C ASP A 263 0.88 -19.66 3.14
N PRO A 264 -0.32 -19.74 3.73
CA PRO A 264 -1.18 -20.91 3.56
C PRO A 264 -1.61 -21.09 2.10
N ASP A 265 -1.50 -20.05 1.27
CA ASP A 265 -1.76 -20.11 -0.17
C ASP A 265 -0.51 -20.45 -1.00
N ARG A 266 0.68 -20.62 -0.40
CA ARG A 266 1.94 -20.88 -1.13
C ARG A 266 1.85 -22.12 -2.01
N ASP A 267 1.18 -23.17 -1.54
CA ASP A 267 0.94 -24.38 -2.31
C ASP A 267 0.02 -24.10 -3.51
N MET A 268 -1.06 -23.35 -3.28
CA MET A 268 -1.99 -22.96 -4.34
C MET A 268 -1.32 -22.06 -5.38
N GLU A 269 -0.55 -21.06 -4.94
CA GLU A 269 0.24 -20.18 -5.80
C GLU A 269 1.18 -21.00 -6.69
N GLN A 270 1.94 -21.95 -6.13
CA GLN A 270 2.86 -22.79 -6.90
C GLN A 270 2.13 -23.60 -7.98
N ILE A 271 0.95 -24.14 -7.68
CA ILE A 271 0.13 -24.86 -8.66
C ILE A 271 -0.28 -23.92 -9.80
N PHE A 272 -0.77 -22.72 -9.50
CA PHE A 272 -1.19 -21.76 -10.51
C PHE A 272 -0.02 -21.22 -11.34
N VAL A 273 1.13 -20.91 -10.72
CA VAL A 273 2.36 -20.54 -11.43
C VAL A 273 2.79 -21.65 -12.39
N ARG A 274 2.68 -22.92 -11.97
CA ARG A 274 2.96 -24.07 -12.85
C ARG A 274 1.98 -24.17 -14.01
N ILE A 275 0.68 -23.95 -13.79
CA ILE A 275 -0.36 -23.91 -14.86
C ILE A 275 -0.03 -22.87 -15.94
N LEU A 276 0.50 -21.71 -15.53
CA LEU A 276 0.78 -20.62 -16.45
C LEU A 276 2.12 -20.79 -17.19
N SER A 277 3.15 -21.26 -16.49
CA SER A 277 4.51 -21.38 -17.00
C SER A 277 4.75 -22.64 -17.84
N ASP A 278 4.21 -23.79 -17.44
CA ASP A 278 4.47 -25.08 -18.08
C ASP A 278 3.31 -25.53 -18.97
N ARG A 279 3.53 -25.53 -20.29
CA ARG A 279 2.55 -26.00 -21.29
C ARG A 279 2.45 -27.52 -21.37
N THR A 280 3.39 -28.24 -20.77
CA THR A 280 3.48 -29.70 -20.75
C THR A 280 3.04 -30.30 -19.42
N ALA A 281 2.64 -29.46 -18.46
CA ALA A 281 2.17 -29.90 -17.16
C ALA A 281 1.06 -30.95 -17.28
N ASP A 282 1.13 -31.99 -16.45
CA ASP A 282 0.07 -32.98 -16.34
C ASP A 282 -1.18 -32.32 -15.73
N TYR A 283 -2.08 -31.87 -16.60
CA TYR A 283 -3.33 -31.23 -16.21
C TYR A 283 -4.24 -32.14 -15.37
N MET A 284 -4.10 -33.48 -15.45
CA MET A 284 -4.85 -34.37 -14.56
C MET A 284 -4.28 -34.32 -13.14
N GLN A 285 -2.96 -34.30 -12.99
CA GLN A 285 -2.32 -34.17 -11.69
C GLN A 285 -2.66 -32.81 -11.06
N VAL A 286 -2.46 -31.72 -11.80
CA VAL A 286 -2.83 -30.37 -11.36
C VAL A 286 -4.29 -30.29 -10.94
N SER A 287 -5.20 -30.87 -11.73
CA SER A 287 -6.62 -30.88 -11.40
C SER A 287 -6.93 -31.65 -10.11
N ARG A 288 -6.17 -32.70 -9.77
CA ARG A 288 -6.34 -33.42 -8.51
C ARG A 288 -5.87 -32.60 -7.33
N GLU A 289 -4.69 -31.99 -7.43
CA GLU A 289 -4.13 -31.12 -6.39
C GLU A 289 -5.07 -29.94 -6.09
N LEU A 290 -5.61 -29.28 -7.12
CA LEU A 290 -6.61 -28.21 -6.93
C LEU A 290 -7.88 -28.71 -6.22
N SER A 291 -8.36 -29.90 -6.58
CA SER A 291 -9.55 -30.49 -5.94
C SER A 291 -9.33 -30.92 -4.50
N GLU A 292 -8.11 -31.33 -4.13
CA GLU A 292 -7.72 -31.57 -2.73
C GLU A 292 -7.74 -30.28 -1.91
N LEU A 293 -7.39 -29.15 -2.52
CA LEU A 293 -7.52 -27.80 -1.94
C LEU A 293 -8.96 -27.22 -2.06
N GLY A 294 -9.93 -28.02 -2.50
CA GLY A 294 -11.34 -27.66 -2.57
C GLY A 294 -11.77 -26.90 -3.83
N TRP A 295 -10.88 -26.67 -4.79
CA TRP A 295 -11.17 -26.09 -6.11
C TRP A 295 -11.57 -27.23 -7.08
N SER A 296 -12.85 -27.30 -7.44
CA SER A 296 -13.39 -28.41 -8.23
C SER A 296 -13.37 -28.12 -9.73
N GLY A 297 -13.12 -29.16 -10.53
CA GLY A 297 -13.23 -29.09 -11.98
C GLY A 297 -14.64 -28.75 -12.52
N ASN A 298 -15.66 -28.73 -11.66
CA ASN A 298 -17.03 -28.33 -12.00
C ASN A 298 -17.38 -26.89 -11.57
N HIS A 299 -16.47 -26.18 -10.90
CA HIS A 299 -16.70 -24.81 -10.48
C HIS A 299 -16.45 -23.82 -11.62
N GLU A 300 -17.01 -22.63 -11.46
CA GLU A 300 -16.82 -21.48 -12.32
C GLU A 300 -15.68 -20.60 -11.79
N TYR A 301 -14.73 -20.32 -12.67
CA TYR A 301 -13.55 -19.53 -12.37
C TYR A 301 -13.54 -18.23 -13.15
N MET A 302 -12.81 -17.23 -12.67
CA MET A 302 -12.39 -16.09 -13.47
C MET A 302 -10.95 -15.68 -13.14
N CYS A 303 -10.29 -15.03 -14.10
CA CYS A 303 -8.96 -14.46 -13.95
C CYS A 303 -8.99 -12.93 -14.08
N LEU A 304 -8.20 -12.28 -13.24
CA LEU A 304 -7.94 -10.84 -13.21
C LEU A 304 -6.43 -10.63 -13.33
N ILE A 305 -6.03 -9.71 -14.21
CA ILE A 305 -4.65 -9.20 -14.27
C ILE A 305 -4.66 -7.76 -13.81
N LEU A 306 -3.79 -7.41 -12.86
CA LEU A 306 -3.53 -6.04 -12.46
C LEU A 306 -2.13 -5.62 -12.92
N GLN A 307 -2.07 -4.59 -13.74
CA GLN A 307 -0.84 -3.95 -14.15
C GLN A 307 -0.37 -3.00 -13.05
N ILE A 308 0.82 -3.24 -12.52
CA ILE A 308 1.48 -2.35 -11.58
C ILE A 308 2.10 -1.19 -12.36
N THR A 309 1.80 0.05 -11.99
CA THR A 309 2.45 1.23 -12.58
C THR A 309 3.80 1.50 -11.90
N TYR A 310 4.69 2.22 -12.58
CA TYR A 310 6.02 2.59 -12.03
C TYR A 310 5.94 3.31 -10.67
N LEU A 311 4.89 4.12 -10.46
CA LEU A 311 4.63 4.80 -9.18
C LEU A 311 4.31 3.83 -8.04
N ASN A 312 3.73 2.66 -8.33
CA ASN A 312 3.38 1.65 -7.33
C ASN A 312 4.55 0.69 -7.03
N GLN A 313 5.44 0.45 -8.00
CA GLN A 313 6.64 -0.38 -7.78
C GLN A 313 7.54 0.15 -6.64
N GLN A 314 7.47 1.44 -6.33
CA GLN A 314 8.23 2.07 -5.25
C GLN A 314 7.46 2.18 -3.92
N ASN A 315 6.16 1.89 -3.91
CA ASN A 315 5.25 2.40 -2.88
C ASN A 315 4.22 1.38 -2.34
N LEU A 316 3.77 0.40 -3.13
CA LEU A 316 2.90 -0.69 -2.65
C LEU A 316 3.55 -2.02 -3.05
N SER A 317 3.77 -2.95 -2.10
CA SER A 317 4.21 -4.28 -2.56
C SER A 317 3.05 -5.01 -3.22
N THR A 318 3.45 -5.86 -4.14
CA THR A 318 2.60 -6.90 -4.70
C THR A 318 1.90 -7.74 -3.63
N LYS A 319 2.58 -8.03 -2.51
CA LYS A 319 2.03 -8.84 -1.41
C LYS A 319 0.85 -8.13 -0.73
N ALA A 320 0.92 -6.80 -0.56
CA ALA A 320 -0.18 -6.02 0.03
C ALA A 320 -1.46 -6.12 -0.81
N ILE A 321 -1.32 -6.00 -2.13
CA ILE A 321 -2.43 -6.12 -3.08
C ILE A 321 -2.97 -7.54 -3.07
N CYS A 322 -2.12 -8.57 -3.10
CA CYS A 322 -2.54 -9.96 -3.00
C CYS A 322 -3.32 -10.23 -1.70
N ARG A 323 -2.82 -9.72 -0.57
CA ARG A 323 -3.48 -9.87 0.73
C ARG A 323 -4.80 -9.12 0.81
N TYR A 324 -4.91 -7.94 0.19
CA TYR A 324 -6.17 -7.22 0.06
C TYR A 324 -7.21 -8.06 -0.70
N ILE A 325 -6.82 -8.64 -1.83
CA ILE A 325 -7.70 -9.51 -2.64
C ILE A 325 -8.13 -10.72 -1.81
N LYS A 326 -7.17 -11.41 -1.15
CA LYS A 326 -7.44 -12.59 -0.33
C LYS A 326 -8.38 -12.30 0.84
N LYS A 327 -8.15 -11.21 1.58
CA LYS A 327 -9.03 -10.79 2.70
C LYS A 327 -10.44 -10.49 2.23
N LYS A 328 -10.60 -9.90 1.03
CA LYS A 328 -11.90 -9.53 0.47
C LYS A 328 -12.63 -10.71 -0.18
N PHE A 329 -11.87 -11.69 -0.66
CA PHE A 329 -12.35 -12.88 -1.37
C PHE A 329 -11.54 -14.10 -0.92
N GLU A 330 -12.05 -14.80 0.09
CA GLU A 330 -11.38 -15.94 0.72
C GLU A 330 -11.04 -17.06 -0.28
N ASP A 331 -11.98 -17.38 -1.19
CA ASP A 331 -11.76 -18.33 -2.29
C ASP A 331 -11.14 -17.66 -3.52
N SER A 332 -10.03 -16.95 -3.30
CA SER A 332 -9.15 -16.42 -4.34
C SER A 332 -7.70 -16.79 -4.08
N VAL A 333 -6.91 -16.77 -5.14
CA VAL A 333 -5.45 -16.88 -5.11
C VAL A 333 -4.87 -15.78 -5.98
N SER A 334 -3.85 -15.10 -5.49
CA SER A 334 -3.23 -13.98 -6.21
C SER A 334 -1.73 -13.94 -6.00
N PHE A 335 -0.98 -13.75 -7.08
CA PHE A 335 0.48 -13.86 -7.08
C PHE A 335 1.12 -12.99 -8.16
N LEU A 336 2.42 -12.74 -8.03
CA LEU A 336 3.20 -12.04 -9.04
C LEU A 336 3.56 -12.99 -10.18
N TYR A 337 3.27 -12.61 -11.42
CA TYR A 337 3.71 -13.36 -12.58
C TYR A 337 3.98 -12.42 -13.75
N GLN A 338 5.22 -12.43 -14.26
CA GLN A 338 5.67 -11.56 -15.36
C GLN A 338 5.39 -10.07 -15.10
N ASP A 339 5.79 -9.57 -13.94
CA ASP A 339 5.65 -8.17 -13.48
C ASP A 339 4.20 -7.66 -13.29
N GLU A 340 3.23 -8.58 -13.32
CA GLU A 340 1.81 -8.30 -13.13
C GLU A 340 1.23 -9.15 -12.00
N ILE A 341 0.19 -8.64 -11.34
CA ILE A 341 -0.55 -9.44 -10.35
C ILE A 341 -1.60 -10.23 -11.09
N VAL A 342 -1.54 -11.54 -10.93
CA VAL A 342 -2.53 -12.47 -11.45
C VAL A 342 -3.37 -12.93 -10.29
N ALA A 343 -4.69 -12.75 -10.39
CA ALA A 343 -5.64 -13.26 -9.41
C ALA A 343 -6.65 -14.19 -10.08
N PHE A 344 -6.88 -15.34 -9.46
CA PHE A 344 -7.95 -16.26 -9.81
C PHE A 344 -8.99 -16.30 -8.69
N PHE A 345 -10.25 -16.43 -9.07
CA PHE A 345 -11.38 -16.49 -8.15
C PHE A 345 -12.22 -17.73 -8.46
N ASP A 346 -12.54 -18.53 -7.45
CA ASP A 346 -13.56 -19.58 -7.53
C ASP A 346 -14.93 -18.96 -7.25
N LEU A 347 -15.63 -18.57 -8.31
CA LEU A 347 -16.91 -17.86 -8.20
C LEU A 347 -18.01 -18.75 -7.62
N THR A 348 -17.94 -20.06 -7.85
CA THR A 348 -18.88 -21.03 -7.28
C THR A 348 -18.76 -21.08 -5.76
N ARG A 349 -17.54 -21.12 -5.23
CA ARG A 349 -17.31 -21.12 -3.76
C ARG A 349 -17.61 -19.77 -3.13
N LEU A 350 -17.21 -18.67 -3.79
CA LEU A 350 -17.54 -17.32 -3.34
C LEU A 350 -19.06 -17.06 -3.31
N GLY A 351 -19.84 -17.80 -4.11
CA GLY A 351 -21.26 -17.55 -4.31
C GLY A 351 -21.52 -16.17 -4.90
N LYS A 352 -20.64 -15.71 -5.80
CA LYS A 352 -20.66 -14.35 -6.38
C LYS A 352 -20.54 -14.37 -7.89
N SER A 353 -21.20 -13.43 -8.55
CA SER A 353 -20.99 -13.19 -9.98
C SER A 353 -19.70 -12.40 -10.24
N GLN A 354 -19.25 -12.41 -11.50
CA GLN A 354 -18.12 -11.59 -11.94
C GLN A 354 -18.38 -10.08 -11.69
N GLU A 355 -19.61 -9.62 -11.92
CA GLU A 355 -20.02 -8.22 -11.70
C GLU A 355 -19.93 -7.81 -10.23
N GLU A 356 -20.28 -8.71 -9.30
CA GLU A 356 -20.18 -8.44 -7.87
C GLU A 356 -18.72 -8.35 -7.40
N VAL A 357 -17.86 -9.27 -7.87
CA VAL A 357 -16.42 -9.22 -7.55
C VAL A 357 -15.79 -7.98 -8.16
N ALA A 358 -16.09 -7.68 -9.43
CA ALA A 358 -15.59 -6.48 -10.09
C ALA A 358 -16.08 -5.21 -9.39
N GLY A 359 -17.37 -5.10 -9.08
CA GLY A 359 -17.94 -3.94 -8.38
C GLY A 359 -17.28 -3.66 -7.03
N LYS A 360 -16.89 -4.71 -6.30
CA LYS A 360 -16.12 -4.59 -5.05
C LYS A 360 -14.66 -4.17 -5.27
N LEU A 361 -14.06 -4.45 -6.42
CA LEU A 361 -12.68 -4.10 -6.75
C LEU A 361 -12.53 -2.77 -7.50
N VAL A 362 -13.61 -2.22 -8.07
CA VAL A 362 -13.56 -1.00 -8.90
C VAL A 362 -12.88 0.18 -8.21
N TYR A 363 -13.27 0.49 -6.97
CA TYR A 363 -12.67 1.60 -6.22
C TYR A 363 -11.22 1.32 -5.87
N PHE A 364 -10.91 0.10 -5.42
CA PHE A 364 -9.55 -0.31 -5.14
C PHE A 364 -8.63 -0.14 -6.36
N ILE A 365 -9.02 -0.65 -7.52
CA ILE A 365 -8.25 -0.55 -8.78
C ILE A 365 -8.03 0.91 -9.16
N ARG A 366 -9.07 1.75 -9.04
CA ARG A 366 -9.00 3.18 -9.36
C ARG A 366 -8.10 3.95 -8.39
N ASP A 367 -8.28 3.75 -7.08
CA ASP A 367 -7.60 4.51 -6.03
C ASP A 367 -6.13 4.10 -5.90
N THR A 368 -5.79 2.86 -6.27
CA THR A 368 -4.41 2.38 -6.40
C THR A 368 -3.79 2.70 -7.76
N TYR A 369 -4.49 3.39 -8.67
CA TYR A 369 -4.01 3.68 -10.03
C TYR A 369 -3.54 2.43 -10.80
N LEU A 370 -4.18 1.28 -10.56
CA LEU A 370 -3.90 0.03 -11.28
C LEU A 370 -4.77 -0.06 -12.53
N LYS A 371 -4.24 -0.69 -13.59
CA LYS A 371 -5.06 -1.12 -14.72
C LYS A 371 -5.40 -2.59 -14.62
N ALA A 372 -6.63 -2.94 -14.99
CA ALA A 372 -7.17 -4.28 -14.80
C ALA A 372 -7.68 -4.88 -16.11
N GLY A 373 -7.36 -6.15 -16.35
CA GLY A 373 -7.94 -6.98 -17.39
C GLY A 373 -8.70 -8.16 -16.80
N TYR A 374 -9.96 -8.34 -17.18
CA TYR A 374 -10.80 -9.46 -16.72
C TYR A 374 -11.01 -10.48 -17.85
N SER A 375 -10.85 -11.78 -17.52
CA SER A 375 -11.29 -12.88 -18.39
C SER A 375 -12.80 -13.00 -18.41
N ARG A 376 -13.34 -13.89 -19.26
CA ARG A 376 -14.71 -14.40 -19.07
C ARG A 376 -14.73 -15.43 -17.93
N VAL A 377 -15.91 -15.62 -17.36
CA VAL A 377 -16.20 -16.76 -16.48
C VAL A 377 -16.17 -18.05 -17.30
N MET A 378 -15.51 -19.08 -16.78
CA MET A 378 -15.43 -20.40 -17.43
C MET A 378 -15.43 -21.51 -16.38
N THR A 379 -16.07 -22.62 -16.72
CA THR A 379 -16.10 -23.80 -15.84
C THR A 379 -14.84 -24.67 -16.01
N GLY A 380 -14.27 -25.09 -14.89
CA GLY A 380 -13.26 -26.14 -14.81
C GLY A 380 -11.81 -25.75 -15.10
N HIS A 381 -10.90 -26.56 -14.55
CA HIS A 381 -9.46 -26.27 -14.49
C HIS A 381 -8.76 -26.16 -15.85
N MET A 382 -9.28 -26.85 -16.87
CA MET A 382 -8.70 -26.83 -18.23
C MET A 382 -8.71 -25.44 -18.88
N ASN A 383 -9.52 -24.53 -18.34
CA ASN A 383 -9.65 -23.16 -18.86
C ASN A 383 -8.77 -22.14 -18.14
N LEU A 384 -8.17 -22.46 -16.97
CA LEU A 384 -7.44 -21.49 -16.15
C LEU A 384 -6.33 -20.76 -16.94
N ARG A 385 -5.52 -21.50 -17.69
CA ARG A 385 -4.48 -20.92 -18.54
C ARG A 385 -5.06 -20.04 -19.66
N ARG A 386 -6.19 -20.43 -20.25
CA ARG A 386 -6.88 -19.65 -21.29
C ARG A 386 -7.51 -18.38 -20.72
N GLN A 387 -7.99 -18.43 -19.49
CA GLN A 387 -8.52 -17.28 -18.78
C GLN A 387 -7.43 -16.26 -18.46
N TYR A 388 -6.24 -16.70 -18.03
CA TYR A 388 -5.07 -15.83 -17.94
C TYR A 388 -4.80 -15.12 -19.27
N VAL A 389 -4.76 -15.87 -20.39
CA VAL A 389 -4.56 -15.28 -21.73
C VAL A 389 -5.66 -14.28 -22.08
N GLN A 390 -6.93 -14.56 -21.77
CA GLN A 390 -8.04 -13.63 -21.99
C GLN A 390 -7.90 -12.35 -21.17
N ALA A 391 -7.62 -12.47 -19.87
CA ALA A 391 -7.47 -11.34 -18.96
C ALA A 391 -6.28 -10.46 -19.36
N LYS A 392 -5.14 -11.08 -19.70
CA LYS A 392 -3.96 -10.40 -20.21
C LYS A 392 -4.25 -9.68 -21.53
N THR A 393 -4.93 -10.35 -22.46
CA THR A 393 -5.37 -9.74 -23.73
C THR A 393 -6.32 -8.56 -23.49
N ALA A 394 -7.23 -8.68 -22.53
CA ALA A 394 -8.14 -7.61 -22.15
C ALA A 394 -7.39 -6.37 -21.67
N LEU A 395 -6.42 -6.57 -20.79
CA LEU A 395 -5.54 -5.50 -20.30
C LEU A 395 -4.73 -4.87 -21.45
N ASP A 396 -4.05 -5.68 -22.27
CA ASP A 396 -3.14 -5.19 -23.31
C ASP A 396 -3.88 -4.45 -24.43
N VAL A 397 -4.90 -5.07 -25.03
CA VAL A 397 -5.68 -4.49 -26.13
C VAL A 397 -6.52 -3.32 -25.61
N GLY A 398 -7.15 -3.49 -24.45
CA GLY A 398 -7.98 -2.47 -23.82
C GLY A 398 -7.18 -1.22 -23.48
N SER A 399 -6.00 -1.37 -22.88
CA SER A 399 -5.14 -0.23 -22.51
C SER A 399 -4.62 0.53 -23.72
N ARG A 400 -4.37 -0.15 -24.85
CA ARG A 400 -3.98 0.51 -26.10
C ARG A 400 -5.13 1.29 -26.74
N LYS A 401 -6.31 0.68 -26.86
CA LYS A 401 -7.46 1.29 -27.57
C LYS A 401 -8.21 2.31 -26.73
N LYS A 402 -8.28 2.13 -25.42
CA LYS A 402 -9.00 3.02 -24.49
C LYS A 402 -8.13 3.30 -23.26
N PRO A 403 -7.02 4.04 -23.41
CA PRO A 403 -6.02 4.23 -22.34
C PRO A 403 -6.57 4.96 -21.11
N TYR A 404 -7.68 5.69 -21.26
CA TYR A 404 -8.39 6.41 -20.20
C TYR A 404 -9.28 5.52 -19.32
N LEU A 405 -9.50 4.26 -19.71
CA LEU A 405 -10.19 3.27 -18.87
C LEU A 405 -9.17 2.54 -18.00
N TRP A 406 -9.58 2.30 -16.75
CA TRP A 406 -8.81 1.52 -15.78
C TRP A 406 -9.12 0.03 -15.85
N ILE A 407 -10.33 -0.34 -16.28
CA ILE A 407 -10.84 -1.70 -16.27
C ILE A 407 -11.26 -2.11 -17.68
N HIS A 408 -10.78 -3.27 -18.11
CA HIS A 408 -11.05 -3.83 -19.42
C HIS A 408 -11.56 -5.27 -19.32
N TYR A 409 -12.70 -5.56 -19.94
CA TYR A 409 -13.25 -6.91 -20.00
C TYR A 409 -12.92 -7.55 -21.34
N PHE A 410 -12.53 -8.83 -21.34
CA PHE A 410 -12.23 -9.54 -22.59
C PHE A 410 -13.39 -9.49 -23.60
N GLY A 411 -14.63 -9.60 -23.12
CA GLY A 411 -15.83 -9.50 -23.98
C GLY A 411 -15.93 -8.20 -24.78
N GLN A 412 -15.39 -7.09 -24.25
CA GLN A 412 -15.43 -5.77 -24.88
C GLN A 412 -14.31 -5.56 -25.90
N VAL A 413 -13.22 -6.34 -25.81
CA VAL A 413 -12.06 -6.22 -26.71
C VAL A 413 -11.92 -7.39 -27.68
N ALA A 414 -12.74 -8.44 -27.56
CA ALA A 414 -12.58 -9.68 -28.31
C ALA A 414 -12.58 -9.46 -29.84
N LEU A 415 -13.48 -8.61 -30.36
CA LEU A 415 -13.52 -8.29 -31.79
C LEU A 415 -12.24 -7.58 -32.26
N THR A 416 -11.80 -6.56 -31.52
CA THR A 416 -10.55 -5.86 -31.82
C THR A 416 -9.36 -6.83 -31.80
N TYR A 417 -9.30 -7.72 -30.81
CA TYR A 417 -8.26 -8.75 -30.74
C TYR A 417 -8.29 -9.68 -31.97
N ILE A 418 -9.47 -10.13 -32.42
CA ILE A 418 -9.63 -10.95 -33.62
C ILE A 418 -9.06 -10.24 -34.85
N LEU A 419 -9.42 -8.97 -35.04
CA LEU A 419 -8.94 -8.17 -36.17
C LEU A 419 -7.43 -7.91 -36.10
N GLU A 420 -6.86 -7.66 -34.90
CA GLU A 420 -5.42 -7.57 -34.71
C GLU A 420 -4.69 -8.88 -35.02
N GLN A 421 -5.26 -10.03 -34.66
CA GLN A 421 -4.66 -11.33 -35.00
C GLN A 421 -4.75 -11.63 -36.49
N ALA A 422 -5.86 -11.28 -37.15
CA ALA A 422 -6.02 -11.43 -38.59
C ALA A 422 -4.95 -10.64 -39.34
N THR A 423 -4.65 -9.41 -38.89
CA THR A 423 -3.68 -8.50 -39.51
C THR A 423 -2.25 -8.64 -39.01
N ARG A 424 -1.94 -9.68 -38.22
CA ARG A 424 -0.61 -9.85 -37.61
C ARG A 424 0.49 -10.19 -38.62
N ARG A 425 0.14 -10.89 -39.72
CA ARG A 425 1.09 -11.37 -40.74
C ARG A 425 0.98 -10.62 -42.06
N LEU A 426 -0.23 -10.20 -42.42
CA LEU A 426 -0.52 -9.46 -43.64
C LEU A 426 -1.33 -8.21 -43.24
N PRO A 427 -1.11 -7.05 -43.88
CA PRO A 427 -1.93 -5.87 -43.63
C PRO A 427 -3.38 -6.13 -44.04
N GLY A 428 -4.31 -5.39 -43.44
CA GLY A 428 -5.74 -5.41 -43.75
C GLY A 428 -5.99 -5.21 -45.24
N THR A 429 -5.29 -4.27 -45.87
CA THR A 429 -5.31 -4.06 -47.33
C THR A 429 -4.94 -5.28 -48.20
N MET A 430 -4.25 -6.30 -47.67
CA MET A 430 -3.93 -7.53 -48.40
C MET A 430 -4.86 -8.71 -48.08
N ILE A 431 -5.71 -8.57 -47.06
CA ILE A 431 -6.66 -9.62 -46.63
C ILE A 431 -8.10 -9.20 -46.91
N CYS A 432 -8.39 -7.90 -47.02
CA CYS A 432 -9.72 -7.38 -47.31
C CYS A 432 -10.19 -7.75 -48.72
N HIS A 433 -11.49 -7.69 -48.93
CA HIS A 433 -12.13 -7.90 -50.22
C HIS A 433 -11.57 -6.94 -51.28
N GLU A 434 -10.98 -7.47 -52.36
CA GLU A 434 -10.30 -6.67 -53.39
C GLU A 434 -11.22 -5.60 -54.01
N GLY A 435 -12.49 -5.94 -54.21
CA GLY A 435 -13.50 -5.00 -54.70
C GLY A 435 -13.68 -3.75 -53.84
N LEU A 436 -13.40 -3.79 -52.52
CA LEU A 436 -13.41 -2.57 -51.70
C LEU A 436 -12.23 -1.65 -52.02
N LEU A 437 -11.07 -2.21 -52.39
CA LEU A 437 -9.91 -1.41 -52.81
C LEU A 437 -10.19 -0.75 -54.16
N GLU A 438 -10.87 -1.45 -55.07
CA GLU A 438 -11.31 -0.89 -56.35
C GLU A 438 -12.35 0.22 -56.15
N LEU A 439 -13.33 0.02 -55.27
CA LEU A 439 -14.30 1.05 -54.90
C LEU A 439 -13.63 2.27 -54.28
N LYS A 440 -12.66 2.07 -53.37
CA LYS A 440 -11.89 3.17 -52.77
C LYS A 440 -11.14 3.96 -53.84
N LYS A 441 -10.44 3.27 -54.76
CA LYS A 441 -9.75 3.91 -55.88
C LYS A 441 -10.71 4.67 -56.80
N HIS A 442 -11.87 4.07 -57.10
CA HIS A 442 -12.89 4.73 -57.91
C HIS A 442 -13.43 6.01 -57.24
N ASP A 443 -13.68 5.96 -55.93
CA ASP A 443 -14.09 7.13 -55.14
C ASP A 443 -13.06 8.25 -55.20
N GLU A 444 -11.77 7.92 -55.09
CA GLU A 444 -10.68 8.89 -55.20
C GLU A 444 -10.59 9.53 -56.60
N GLU A 445 -10.68 8.71 -57.66
CA GLU A 445 -10.55 9.15 -59.05
C GLU A 445 -11.77 9.94 -59.56
N ASN A 446 -12.98 9.57 -59.13
CA ASN A 446 -14.24 10.10 -59.66
C ASN A 446 -14.99 11.00 -58.67
N GLN A 447 -14.45 11.20 -57.47
CA GLN A 447 -15.09 11.95 -56.38
C GLN A 447 -16.48 11.41 -56.05
N THR A 448 -16.63 10.08 -56.10
CA THR A 448 -17.85 9.37 -55.71
C THR A 448 -17.83 9.06 -54.20
N GLN A 449 -18.91 8.42 -53.72
CA GLN A 449 -19.06 8.03 -52.30
C GLN A 449 -19.59 6.60 -52.21
N TYR A 450 -19.08 5.71 -53.07
CA TYR A 450 -19.54 4.34 -53.20
C TYR A 450 -19.12 3.47 -52.02
N MET A 451 -17.91 3.67 -51.48
CA MET A 451 -17.47 3.03 -50.23
C MET A 451 -18.43 3.32 -49.09
N GLU A 452 -18.76 4.60 -48.89
CA GLU A 452 -19.69 5.03 -47.85
C GLU A 452 -21.12 4.53 -48.11
N THR A 453 -21.55 4.53 -49.37
CA THR A 453 -22.88 4.02 -49.75
C THR A 453 -23.00 2.52 -49.45
N LEU A 454 -21.97 1.73 -49.77
CA LEU A 454 -21.94 0.31 -49.49
C LEU A 454 -21.87 0.04 -47.97
N ARG A 455 -21.01 0.76 -47.24
CA ARG A 455 -20.91 0.63 -45.77
C ARG A 455 -22.26 0.82 -45.10
N VAL A 456 -22.95 1.92 -45.41
CA VAL A 456 -24.30 2.21 -44.87
C VAL A 456 -25.32 1.17 -45.34
N TYR A 457 -25.22 0.65 -46.56
CA TYR A 457 -26.11 -0.40 -47.04
C TYR A 457 -26.00 -1.68 -46.20
N LEU A 458 -24.77 -2.11 -45.90
CA LEU A 458 -24.49 -3.28 -45.05
C LEU A 458 -24.98 -3.05 -43.61
N GLU A 459 -24.67 -1.89 -43.02
CA GLU A 459 -25.10 -1.51 -41.66
C GLU A 459 -26.62 -1.46 -41.50
N GLN A 460 -27.35 -1.10 -42.55
CA GLN A 460 -28.81 -1.07 -42.58
C GLN A 460 -29.44 -2.41 -43.01
N HIS A 461 -28.70 -3.52 -42.84
CA HIS A 461 -29.14 -4.88 -43.15
C HIS A 461 -29.64 -5.03 -44.58
N LEU A 462 -28.90 -4.48 -45.55
CA LEU A 462 -29.21 -4.52 -46.98
C LEU A 462 -30.54 -3.84 -47.36
N SER A 463 -31.01 -2.91 -46.53
CA SER A 463 -32.23 -2.13 -46.79
C SER A 463 -31.93 -0.84 -47.54
N ALA A 464 -32.20 -0.83 -48.85
CA ALA A 464 -32.00 0.34 -49.70
C ALA A 464 -32.79 1.57 -49.22
N THR A 465 -33.98 1.36 -48.65
CA THR A 465 -34.82 2.45 -48.15
C THR A 465 -34.23 3.09 -46.89
N GLN A 466 -33.71 2.27 -45.98
CA GLN A 466 -33.07 2.78 -44.75
C GLN A 466 -31.73 3.42 -45.06
N ALA A 467 -30.91 2.79 -45.90
CA ALA A 467 -29.61 3.31 -46.31
C ALA A 467 -29.72 4.64 -47.08
N ALA A 468 -30.67 4.78 -48.00
CA ALA A 468 -30.91 6.06 -48.68
C ALA A 468 -31.28 7.19 -47.69
N ARG A 469 -32.06 6.85 -46.65
CA ARG A 469 -32.50 7.79 -45.63
C ARG A 469 -31.34 8.23 -44.73
N GLU A 470 -30.49 7.29 -44.32
CA GLU A 470 -29.28 7.54 -43.51
C GLU A 470 -28.25 8.39 -44.27
N LEU A 471 -28.10 8.15 -45.57
CA LEU A 471 -27.24 8.95 -46.45
C LEU A 471 -27.87 10.30 -46.88
N PHE A 472 -29.09 10.60 -46.45
CA PHE A 472 -29.85 11.79 -46.84
C PHE A 472 -29.99 11.98 -48.37
N ILE A 473 -30.15 10.88 -49.11
CA ILE A 473 -30.35 10.88 -50.57
C ILE A 473 -31.68 10.26 -50.99
N HIS A 474 -32.15 10.60 -52.19
CA HIS A 474 -33.36 9.98 -52.73
C HIS A 474 -33.11 8.49 -53.04
N ARG A 475 -34.12 7.63 -52.83
CA ARG A 475 -34.03 6.17 -53.05
C ARG A 475 -33.57 5.82 -54.48
N SER A 476 -34.00 6.58 -55.49
CA SER A 476 -33.56 6.34 -56.88
C SER A 476 -32.05 6.59 -57.05
N THR A 477 -31.51 7.62 -56.41
CA THR A 477 -30.08 7.91 -56.43
C THR A 477 -29.29 6.82 -55.70
N PHE A 478 -29.81 6.34 -54.57
CA PHE A 478 -29.22 5.21 -53.86
C PHE A 478 -29.16 3.95 -54.73
N LEU A 479 -30.27 3.56 -55.36
CA LEU A 479 -30.30 2.38 -56.24
C LEU A 479 -29.31 2.50 -57.39
N TYR A 480 -29.22 3.69 -58.02
CA TYR A 480 -28.20 3.93 -59.05
C TYR A 480 -26.76 3.74 -58.52
N ARG A 481 -26.45 4.26 -57.32
CA ARG A 481 -25.14 4.04 -56.70
C ARG A 481 -24.91 2.56 -56.39
N LEU A 482 -25.92 1.86 -55.89
CA LEU A 482 -25.85 0.44 -55.57
C LEU A 482 -25.61 -0.42 -56.82
N ASP A 483 -26.28 -0.12 -57.93
CA ASP A 483 -26.07 -0.81 -59.21
C ASP A 483 -24.61 -0.64 -59.68
N ARG A 484 -24.05 0.57 -59.56
CA ARG A 484 -22.62 0.83 -59.86
C ARG A 484 -21.67 0.09 -58.92
N ILE A 485 -22.01 0.02 -57.64
CA ILE A 485 -21.23 -0.75 -56.65
C ILE A 485 -21.22 -2.24 -57.03
N LYS A 486 -22.38 -2.81 -57.36
CA LYS A 486 -22.50 -4.20 -57.81
C LYS A 486 -21.68 -4.49 -59.06
N GLU A 487 -21.71 -3.57 -60.04
CA GLU A 487 -20.88 -3.66 -61.24
C GLU A 487 -19.38 -3.70 -60.92
N ILE A 488 -18.91 -2.84 -60.00
CA ILE A 488 -17.49 -2.78 -59.60
C ILE A 488 -17.10 -4.03 -58.81
N LEU A 489 -17.93 -4.45 -57.85
CA LEU A 489 -17.68 -5.67 -57.06
C LEU A 489 -17.83 -6.97 -57.87
N GLN A 490 -18.46 -6.89 -59.06
CA GLN A 490 -18.88 -8.05 -59.84
C GLN A 490 -19.75 -9.03 -59.04
N SER A 491 -20.62 -8.48 -58.19
CA SER A 491 -21.44 -9.24 -57.24
C SER A 491 -22.87 -8.70 -57.16
N GLU A 492 -23.81 -9.61 -56.90
CA GLU A 492 -25.21 -9.28 -56.62
C GLU A 492 -25.49 -8.98 -55.15
N LEU A 493 -24.51 -9.13 -54.25
CA LEU A 493 -24.61 -8.92 -52.81
C LEU A 493 -25.73 -9.78 -52.18
N ASP A 494 -25.87 -11.03 -52.62
CA ASP A 494 -26.84 -11.99 -52.12
C ASP A 494 -26.19 -13.19 -51.39
N ASP A 495 -24.89 -13.41 -51.55
CA ASP A 495 -24.11 -14.41 -50.82
C ASP A 495 -23.79 -13.94 -49.38
N PRO A 496 -24.30 -14.62 -48.33
CA PRO A 496 -24.03 -14.24 -46.95
C PRO A 496 -22.55 -14.28 -46.56
N GLU A 497 -21.74 -15.17 -47.15
CA GLU A 497 -20.30 -15.25 -46.85
C GLU A 497 -19.55 -14.05 -47.44
N GLU A 498 -19.89 -13.65 -48.68
CA GLU A 498 -19.36 -12.42 -49.28
C GLU A 498 -19.75 -11.18 -48.48
N ILE A 499 -21.03 -11.06 -48.09
CA ILE A 499 -21.52 -9.94 -47.27
C ILE A 499 -20.74 -9.86 -45.96
N PHE A 500 -20.57 -10.98 -45.26
CA PHE A 500 -19.76 -11.03 -44.05
C PHE A 500 -18.30 -10.63 -44.31
N TYR A 501 -17.71 -11.10 -45.41
CA TYR A 501 -16.35 -10.76 -45.78
C TYR A 501 -16.20 -9.26 -46.12
N LEU A 502 -17.17 -8.65 -46.78
CA LEU A 502 -17.23 -7.20 -47.03
C LEU A 502 -17.33 -6.42 -45.70
N GLU A 503 -18.24 -6.79 -44.80
CA GLU A 503 -18.36 -6.17 -43.48
C GLU A 503 -17.08 -6.28 -42.66
N LEU A 504 -16.44 -7.46 -42.67
CA LEU A 504 -15.15 -7.68 -42.02
C LEU A 504 -14.07 -6.81 -42.65
N SER A 505 -14.06 -6.71 -43.98
CA SER A 505 -13.09 -5.94 -44.75
C SER A 505 -13.17 -4.44 -44.45
N PHE A 506 -14.38 -3.88 -44.32
CA PHE A 506 -14.54 -2.50 -43.84
C PHE A 506 -13.88 -2.31 -42.46
N ARG A 507 -14.16 -3.20 -41.49
CA ARG A 507 -13.57 -3.13 -40.14
C ARG A 507 -12.04 -3.27 -40.14
N LEU A 508 -11.49 -4.12 -41.00
CA LEU A 508 -10.04 -4.30 -41.15
C LEU A 508 -9.37 -3.02 -41.67
N LEU A 509 -9.97 -2.38 -42.69
CA LEU A 509 -9.46 -1.15 -43.28
C LEU A 509 -9.56 0.05 -42.32
N GLU A 510 -10.65 0.18 -41.58
CA GLU A 510 -10.83 1.22 -40.54
C GLU A 510 -9.76 1.09 -39.45
N GLN A 511 -9.49 -0.13 -39.00
CA GLN A 511 -8.50 -0.38 -37.96
C GLN A 511 -7.06 -0.04 -38.39
N GLU A 512 -6.72 -0.17 -39.68
CA GLU A 512 -5.42 0.26 -40.19
C GLU A 512 -5.28 1.78 -40.20
N GLN A 513 -6.33 2.50 -40.56
CA GLN A 513 -6.33 3.97 -40.52
C GLN A 513 -6.15 4.52 -39.11
N GLU A 514 -6.64 3.82 -38.08
CA GLU A 514 -6.40 4.20 -36.68
C GLU A 514 -4.96 3.97 -36.20
N LYS A 515 -4.13 3.22 -36.94
CA LYS A 515 -2.72 2.97 -36.62
C LYS A 515 -1.77 3.97 -37.29
N GLU A 516 -2.19 4.59 -38.39
CA GLU A 516 -1.49 5.67 -39.11
C GLU A 516 -1.71 7.02 -38.42
#